data_AF-A0A349US05-F1
#
_entry.id   AF-A0A349US05-F1
#
_cell.length_a   1.000
_cell.length_b   1.000
_cell.length_c   1.000
_cell.angle_alpha   90.00
_cell.angle_beta   90.00
_cell.angle_gamma   90.00
#
_symmetry.space_group_name_H-M   'P 1'
#
loop_
_entity.id
_entity.type
_entity.pdbx_description
1 polymer ?
#
loop_
_entity_poly.entity_id
_entity_poly.type
_entity_poly.pdbx_seq_one_letter_code
_entity_poly.pdbx_strand_id
1 'polypeptide(L)'
;MPRSVAASRAGAELLFQVFADRYERASLLITSNLAFGDWGQVFQGERMTAALLDRLTHRCHIFEMNGESYRFRESVKAGKKTKAAGEGKTADPRAASTQKV
;
A
#
# COMPACT_ATOMS: atom_id res chain seq x y z
N MET A 1 -1.91 -13.88 14.17
CA MET A 1 -1.37 -14.86 13.19
C MET A 1 -0.46 -14.09 12.24
N PRO A 2 0.87 -14.25 12.27
CA PRO A 2 1.70 -13.67 11.21
C PRO A 2 1.31 -14.35 9.89
N ARG A 3 0.81 -13.60 8.91
CA ARG A 3 0.68 -14.10 7.55
C ARG A 3 2.10 -14.20 7.01
N SER A 4 2.66 -15.40 6.90
CA SER A 4 3.96 -15.61 6.30
C SER A 4 3.91 -15.17 4.83
N VAL A 5 4.57 -14.06 4.51
CA VAL A 5 4.77 -13.60 3.11
C VAL A 5 6.09 -14.17 2.62
N ALA A 6 6.25 -15.49 2.71
CA ALA A 6 7.42 -16.16 2.19
C ALA A 6 7.12 -16.57 0.74
N ALA A 7 7.94 -16.09 -0.21
CA ALA A 7 7.91 -16.66 -1.55
C ALA A 7 8.29 -18.14 -1.46
N SER A 8 7.78 -19.00 -2.33
CA SER A 8 8.31 -20.37 -2.40
C SER A 8 9.81 -20.32 -2.69
N ARG A 9 10.58 -21.31 -2.24
CA ARG A 9 12.02 -21.37 -2.50
C ARG A 9 12.36 -21.15 -3.98
N ALA A 10 11.66 -21.84 -4.86
CA ALA A 10 11.82 -21.67 -6.31
C ALA A 10 11.47 -20.23 -6.76
N GLY A 11 10.42 -19.63 -6.20
CA GLY A 11 10.06 -18.24 -6.49
C GLY A 11 11.13 -17.23 -6.04
N ALA A 12 11.74 -17.45 -4.87
CA ALA A 12 12.83 -16.62 -4.36
C ALA A 12 14.08 -16.74 -5.24
N GLU A 13 14.44 -17.96 -5.66
CA GLU A 13 15.56 -18.22 -6.58
C GLU A 13 15.34 -17.57 -7.95
N LEU A 14 14.14 -17.66 -8.52
CA LEU A 14 13.78 -17.00 -9.79
C LEU A 14 13.85 -15.47 -9.68
N LEU A 15 13.31 -14.89 -8.60
CA LEU A 15 13.41 -13.45 -8.36
C LEU A 15 14.88 -13.02 -8.24
N PHE A 16 15.69 -13.77 -7.50
CA PHE A 16 17.11 -13.52 -7.39
C PHE A 16 17.81 -13.51 -8.76
N GLN A 17 17.50 -14.47 -9.64
CA GLN A 17 18.04 -14.50 -11.00
C GLN A 17 17.65 -13.25 -11.79
N VAL A 18 16.39 -12.81 -11.73
CA VAL A 18 15.94 -11.58 -12.39
C VAL A 18 16.72 -10.36 -11.91
N PHE A 19 16.95 -10.24 -10.61
CA PHE A 19 17.74 -9.14 -10.06
C PHE A 19 19.21 -9.22 -10.46
N ALA A 20 19.81 -10.41 -10.41
CA ALA A 20 21.19 -10.64 -10.79
C ALA A 20 21.43 -10.33 -12.29
N ASP A 21 20.53 -10.74 -13.18
CA ASP A 21 20.64 -10.51 -14.62
C ASP A 21 20.50 -9.04 -15.01
N ARG A 22 19.83 -8.25 -14.16
CA ARG A 22 19.58 -6.82 -14.37
C ARG A 22 20.62 -5.94 -13.71
N TYR A 23 21.30 -6.44 -12.68
CA TYR A 23 22.39 -5.75 -12.02
C TYR A 23 23.40 -5.26 -13.05
N GLU A 24 23.66 -3.97 -13.01
CA GLU A 24 24.56 -3.23 -13.92
C GLU A 24 24.16 -3.19 -15.40
N ARG A 25 23.06 -3.83 -15.79
CA ARG A 25 22.65 -3.98 -17.19
C ARG A 25 21.37 -3.20 -17.52
N ALA A 26 20.45 -3.07 -16.59
CA ALA A 26 19.21 -2.31 -16.79
C ALA A 26 18.62 -1.82 -15.46
N SER A 27 17.82 -0.76 -15.52
CA SER A 27 17.13 -0.21 -14.35
C SER A 27 15.99 -1.11 -13.88
N LEU A 28 15.77 -1.13 -12.57
CA LEU A 28 14.63 -1.80 -11.93
C LEU A 28 13.92 -0.82 -10.99
N LEU A 29 12.58 -0.86 -11.03
CA LEU A 29 11.73 -0.19 -10.04
C LEU A 29 11.13 -1.27 -9.14
N ILE A 30 11.34 -1.13 -7.83
CA ILE A 30 10.84 -2.07 -6.82
C ILE A 30 10.00 -1.29 -5.82
N THR A 31 8.81 -1.79 -5.54
CA THR A 31 7.95 -1.27 -4.48
C THR A 31 7.80 -2.34 -3.42
N SER A 32 8.18 -2.02 -2.18
CA SER A 32 8.00 -2.91 -1.05
C SER A 32 7.42 -2.14 0.12
N ASN A 33 6.50 -2.77 0.85
CA ASN A 33 6.01 -2.28 2.13
C ASN A 33 6.83 -2.82 3.32
N LEU A 34 7.91 -3.57 3.05
CA LEU A 34 8.81 -4.13 4.04
C LEU A 34 10.14 -3.38 4.02
N ALA A 35 10.66 -3.06 5.20
CA ALA A 35 12.02 -2.55 5.37
C ALA A 35 13.03 -3.61 4.90
N PHE A 36 14.22 -3.21 4.46
CA PHE A 36 15.22 -4.16 3.94
C PHE A 36 15.60 -5.27 4.92
N GLY A 37 15.66 -4.97 6.23
CA GLY A 37 15.91 -5.98 7.27
C GLY A 37 14.86 -7.09 7.31
N ASP A 38 13.64 -6.81 6.88
CA ASP A 38 12.53 -7.75 6.87
C ASP A 38 12.50 -8.62 5.60
N TRP A 39 13.31 -8.34 4.59
CA TRP A 39 13.28 -9.08 3.32
C TRP A 39 13.76 -10.53 3.45
N GLY A 40 14.45 -10.88 4.53
CA GLY A 40 14.83 -12.25 4.84
C GLY A 40 13.64 -13.21 4.92
N GLN A 41 12.46 -12.69 5.31
CA GLN A 41 11.23 -13.48 5.35
C GLN A 41 10.67 -13.81 3.96
N VAL A 42 11.03 -13.00 2.95
CA VAL A 42 10.54 -13.15 1.57
C VAL A 42 11.40 -14.13 0.79
N PHE A 43 12.73 -13.99 0.87
CA PHE A 43 13.68 -14.76 0.06
C PHE A 43 14.18 -16.05 0.71
N GLN A 44 13.59 -16.46 1.84
CA GLN A 44 13.86 -17.74 2.52
C GLN A 44 15.36 -18.05 2.73
N GLY A 45 16.16 -17.05 3.06
CA GLY A 45 17.58 -17.23 3.29
C GLY A 45 18.33 -15.92 3.48
N GLU A 46 18.96 -15.76 4.65
CA GLU A 46 19.69 -14.55 5.04
C GLU A 46 20.84 -14.24 4.07
N ARG A 47 21.62 -15.26 3.68
CA ARG A 47 22.73 -15.11 2.71
C ARG A 47 22.26 -14.67 1.33
N MET A 48 21.19 -15.27 0.81
CA MET A 48 20.66 -14.91 -0.51
C MET A 48 20.09 -13.49 -0.48
N THR A 49 19.35 -13.15 0.57
CA THR A 49 18.79 -11.81 0.78
C THR A 49 19.89 -10.76 0.87
N ALA A 50 20.95 -11.02 1.65
CA ALA A 50 22.07 -10.10 1.79
C ALA A 50 22.78 -9.87 0.44
N ALA A 51 23.06 -10.94 -0.31
CA ALA A 51 23.68 -10.83 -1.63
C ALA A 51 22.77 -10.12 -2.65
N LEU A 52 21.45 -10.24 -2.51
CA LEU A 52 20.50 -9.51 -3.34
C LEU A 52 20.48 -8.01 -2.99
N LEU A 53 20.37 -7.70 -1.70
CA LEU A 53 20.33 -6.33 -1.20
C LEU A 53 21.62 -5.59 -1.57
N ASP A 54 22.78 -6.22 -1.43
CA ASP A 54 24.07 -5.67 -1.85
C ASP A 54 24.05 -5.19 -3.32
N ARG A 55 23.57 -6.04 -4.24
CA ARG A 55 23.45 -5.68 -5.66
C ARG A 55 22.43 -4.58 -5.92
N LEU A 56 21.28 -4.63 -5.23
CA LEU A 56 20.22 -3.63 -5.41
C LEU A 56 20.64 -2.26 -4.86
N THR A 57 21.30 -2.21 -3.71
CA THR A 57 21.62 -0.94 -3.03
C THR A 57 22.86 -0.27 -3.61
N HIS A 58 23.73 -1.01 -4.31
CA HIS A 58 24.94 -0.44 -4.91
C HIS A 58 24.66 0.75 -5.85
N ARG A 59 23.59 0.68 -6.66
CA ARG A 59 23.20 1.77 -7.58
C ARG A 59 21.69 2.04 -7.54
N CYS A 60 21.19 2.50 -6.40
CA CYS A 60 19.76 2.81 -6.24
C CYS A 60 19.49 4.22 -5.73
N HIS A 61 18.23 4.63 -5.93
CA HIS A 61 17.60 5.72 -5.21
C HIS A 61 16.47 5.13 -4.38
N ILE A 62 16.49 5.40 -3.07
CA ILE A 62 15.47 4.93 -2.14
C ILE A 62 14.46 6.05 -1.94
N PHE A 63 13.18 5.74 -2.16
CA PHE A 63 12.08 6.65 -1.93
C PHE A 63 11.20 6.11 -0.80
N GLU A 64 11.24 6.78 0.35
CA GLU A 64 10.38 6.44 1.48
C GLU A 64 8.99 7.07 1.31
N MET A 65 7.97 6.22 1.23
CA MET A 65 6.58 6.65 1.03
C MET A 65 5.83 6.66 2.38
N ASN A 66 6.08 7.67 3.21
CA ASN A 66 5.49 7.82 4.56
C ASN A 66 4.13 8.55 4.57
N GLY A 67 3.42 8.58 3.45
CA GLY A 67 2.14 9.29 3.30
C GLY A 67 0.91 8.49 3.74
N GLU A 68 -0.22 9.18 3.90
CA GLU A 68 -1.51 8.50 4.14
C GLU A 68 -1.90 7.58 2.97
N SER A 69 -2.51 6.45 3.29
CA SER A 69 -3.04 5.53 2.29
C SER A 69 -4.06 6.24 1.39
N TYR A 70 -3.76 6.27 0.08
CA TYR A 70 -4.68 6.80 -0.91
C TYR A 70 -6.05 6.11 -0.83
N ARG A 71 -6.05 4.78 -0.62
CA ARG A 71 -7.28 3.97 -0.50
C ARG A 71 -8.13 4.39 0.70
N PHE A 72 -7.49 4.72 1.83
CA PHE A 72 -8.19 5.18 3.02
C PHE A 72 -8.79 6.58 2.81
N ARG A 73 -8.02 7.49 2.21
CA ARG A 73 -8.52 8.83 1.90
C ARG A 73 -9.75 8.79 0.99
N GLU A 74 -9.73 7.93 -0.03
CA GLU A 74 -10.88 7.76 -0.93
C GLU A 74 -12.08 7.12 -0.22
N SER A 75 -11.88 6.15 0.68
CA SER A 75 -12.99 5.56 1.44
C SER A 75 -13.65 6.55 2.41
N VAL A 76 -12.85 7.42 3.05
CA VAL A 76 -13.37 8.51 3.90
C VAL A 76 -14.17 9.52 3.08
N LYS A 77 -13.69 9.91 1.88
CA LYS A 77 -14.43 10.79 0.97
C LYS A 77 -15.75 10.17 0.50
N ALA A 78 -15.72 8.89 0.14
CA ALA A 78 -16.91 8.17 -0.28
C ALA A 78 -17.94 8.05 0.86
N GLY A 79 -17.50 7.71 2.07
CA GLY A 79 -18.37 7.62 3.25
C GLY A 79 -19.01 8.96 3.64
N LYS A 80 -18.31 10.08 3.44
CA LYS A 80 -18.88 11.42 3.63
C LYS A 80 -19.99 11.74 2.63
N LYS A 81 -19.86 11.32 1.37
CA LYS A 81 -20.93 11.48 0.36
C LYS A 81 -22.19 10.68 0.71
N THR A 82 -22.03 9.48 1.27
CA THR A 82 -23.17 8.63 1.66
C THR A 82 -23.92 9.19 2.87
N LYS A 83 -23.23 9.81 3.83
CA LYS A 83 -23.88 10.46 5.00
C LYS A 83 -24.62 11.75 4.62
N ALA A 84 -24.04 12.57 3.76
CA ALA A 84 -24.68 13.81 3.29
C ALA A 84 -25.98 13.57 2.49
N ALA A 85 -26.11 12.41 1.83
CA ALA A 85 -27.33 12.04 1.12
C ALA A 85 -28.45 11.51 2.06
N GLY A 86 -28.14 11.13 3.29
CA GLY A 86 -29.09 10.57 4.26
C GLY A 86 -29.78 11.59 5.18
N GLU A 87 -29.22 12.79 5.34
CA GLU A 87 -29.71 13.80 6.29
C GLU A 87 -30.66 14.85 5.66
N GLY A 88 -30.94 14.75 4.36
CA GLY A 88 -31.71 15.76 3.60
C GLY A 88 -33.22 15.54 3.46
N LYS A 89 -33.86 14.62 4.22
CA LYS A 89 -35.29 14.31 4.02
C LYS A 89 -36.08 14.12 5.31
N THR A 90 -36.02 15.07 6.26
CA THR A 90 -37.13 15.31 7.22
C THR A 90 -37.06 16.74 7.74
N ALA A 91 -37.83 17.66 7.13
CA ALA A 91 -38.41 18.84 7.78
C ALA A 91 -39.29 19.57 6.75
N ASP A 92 -40.61 19.42 6.84
CA ASP A 92 -41.54 20.43 6.30
C ASP A 92 -42.08 21.27 7.47
N PRO A 93 -41.74 22.57 7.56
CA PRO A 93 -42.26 23.50 8.54
C PRO A 93 -43.51 24.22 8.01
N ARG A 94 -44.70 23.65 8.21
CA ARG A 94 -45.95 24.43 8.14
C ARG A 94 -46.32 24.96 9.52
N ALA A 95 -45.69 26.08 9.87
CA ALA A 95 -46.11 26.93 10.97
C ALA A 95 -47.44 27.63 10.63
N ALA A 96 -48.35 27.54 11.61
CA ALA A 96 -49.41 28.48 11.96
C ALA A 96 -49.71 29.65 11.01
N SER A 97 -50.97 29.70 10.54
CA SER A 97 -51.63 30.98 10.26
C SER A 97 -52.98 30.99 10.97
N THR A 98 -53.04 31.78 12.04
CA THR A 98 -54.26 32.24 12.72
C THR A 98 -55.16 32.98 11.74
N GLN A 99 -56.45 32.64 11.66
CA GLN A 99 -57.46 33.60 11.24
C GLN A 99 -58.75 33.49 12.06
N LYS A 100 -59.10 34.65 12.56
CA LYS A 100 -60.21 35.11 13.39
C LYS A 100 -61.56 34.98 12.66
N VAL A 101 -62.54 34.30 13.25
CA VAL A 101 -63.97 34.67 13.38
C VAL A 101 -64.61 33.84 14.47
#